data_AF-A0A2H3CZT8-F1
#
_entry.id   AF-A0A2H3CZT8-F1
#
_cell.length_a   1.000
_cell.length_b   1.000
_cell.length_c   1.000
_cell.angle_alpha   90.00
_cell.angle_beta   90.00
_cell.angle_gamma   90.00
#
_symmetry.space_group_name_H-M   'P 1'
#
loop_
_entity.id
_entity.type
_entity.pdbx_description
1 polymer ?
#
loop_
_entity_poly.entity_id
_entity_poly.type
_entity_poly.pdbx_seq_one_letter_code
_entity_poly.pdbx_strand_id
1 'polypeptide(L)'
;DGNARQIYGSPDTLISATDPFLHVANFSDTPVVIAKGWILGKVHNPRNWLDQGDEMERMRKENDVHMHLISTYVQQKESTVKGITQAIQSHIKGATESDDPASQPPVEGGPKTAEVPDDPIMAAKLLDKLDLSSSLTDNQRCLLQKVILENQHAFGLDNCLGNNDARVEVRLKTDAQPVSLPPFPASPANRAVM
;
A
#
# COMPACT_ATOMS: atom_id res chain seq x y z
N ASP A 1 7.81 -34.76 -10.44
CA ASP A 1 6.54 -34.92 -9.71
C ASP A 1 6.47 -33.92 -8.57
N GLY A 2 6.02 -32.70 -8.90
CA GLY A 2 6.07 -31.54 -8.04
C GLY A 2 4.85 -31.48 -7.13
N ASN A 3 5.06 -31.74 -5.84
CA ASN A 3 4.03 -31.63 -4.83
C ASN A 3 3.76 -30.13 -4.58
N ALA A 4 2.84 -29.54 -5.35
CA ALA A 4 2.48 -28.12 -5.35
C ALA A 4 1.92 -27.59 -4.00
N ARG A 5 1.95 -28.41 -2.94
CA ARG A 5 1.46 -28.08 -1.59
C ARG A 5 2.55 -28.10 -0.51
N GLN A 6 3.77 -28.52 -0.82
CA GLN A 6 4.91 -28.46 0.11
C GLN A 6 5.77 -27.24 -0.21
N ILE A 7 5.24 -26.06 0.12
CA ILE A 7 5.97 -24.81 -0.06
C ILE A 7 6.67 -24.53 1.26
N TYR A 8 7.93 -24.93 1.37
CA TYR A 8 8.81 -24.48 2.42
C TYR A 8 10.09 -23.95 1.77
N GLY A 9 10.73 -22.98 2.40
CA GLY A 9 11.89 -22.33 1.83
C GLY A 9 12.71 -21.62 2.89
N SER A 10 14.00 -21.45 2.60
CA SER A 10 14.87 -20.59 3.40
C SER A 10 14.84 -19.18 2.81
N PRO A 11 14.70 -18.12 3.64
CA PRO A 11 15.07 -16.78 3.20
C PRO A 11 16.59 -16.70 2.96
N ASP A 12 17.04 -15.65 2.29
CA ASP A 12 18.46 -15.36 2.12
C ASP A 12 19.11 -15.21 3.50
N THR A 13 19.99 -16.16 3.84
CA THR A 13 20.62 -16.26 5.16
C THR A 13 22.13 -16.36 5.00
N LEU A 14 22.86 -15.54 5.75
CA LEU A 14 24.31 -15.67 5.89
C LEU A 14 24.61 -16.71 6.97
N ILE A 15 25.33 -17.76 6.59
CA ILE A 15 25.72 -18.84 7.49
C ILE A 15 27.22 -18.73 7.74
N SER A 16 27.64 -18.89 9.00
CA SER A 16 29.06 -18.87 9.38
C SER A 16 29.42 -20.13 10.15
N ALA A 17 30.71 -20.45 10.25
CA ALA A 17 31.16 -21.59 11.04
C ALA A 17 30.85 -21.42 12.54
N THR A 18 30.77 -20.18 13.02
CA THR A 18 30.42 -19.83 14.41
C THR A 18 28.92 -19.84 14.66
N ASP A 19 28.10 -19.73 13.61
CA ASP A 19 26.64 -19.69 13.67
C ASP A 19 26.05 -20.50 12.50
N PRO A 20 26.09 -21.84 12.55
CA PRO A 20 25.78 -22.71 11.43
C PRO A 20 24.28 -23.05 11.34
N PHE A 21 23.42 -22.06 11.56
CA PHE A 21 21.96 -22.26 11.54
C PHE A 21 21.36 -21.74 10.23
N LEU A 22 20.40 -22.51 9.69
CA LEU A 22 19.61 -22.14 8.51
C LEU A 22 18.15 -22.00 8.93
N HIS A 23 17.57 -20.84 8.67
CA HIS A 23 16.15 -20.60 8.91
C HIS A 23 15.33 -21.23 7.79
N VAL A 24 14.28 -21.98 8.14
CA VAL A 24 13.35 -22.55 7.17
C VAL A 24 11.94 -22.12 7.54
N ALA A 25 11.29 -21.42 6.63
CA ALA A 25 9.89 -21.06 6.73
C ALA A 25 9.03 -22.16 6.09
N ASN A 26 8.07 -22.67 6.85
CA ASN A 26 7.06 -23.57 6.34
C ASN A 26 5.83 -22.75 5.92
N PHE A 27 5.55 -22.67 4.63
CA PHE A 27 4.38 -21.98 4.07
C PHE A 27 3.22 -22.92 3.76
N SER A 28 3.34 -24.23 4.05
CA SER A 28 2.21 -25.14 3.94
C SER A 28 1.31 -25.11 5.17
N ASP A 29 0.08 -25.54 4.97
CA ASP A 29 -0.94 -25.76 6.02
C ASP A 29 -0.69 -27.02 6.87
N THR A 30 0.34 -27.79 6.53
CA THR A 30 0.71 -29.05 7.19
C THR A 30 2.14 -29.03 7.73
N PRO A 31 2.46 -29.79 8.81
CA PRO A 31 3.83 -29.94 9.28
C PRO A 31 4.72 -30.61 8.23
N VAL A 32 5.90 -30.04 7.98
CA VAL A 32 6.91 -30.59 7.07
C VAL A 32 8.01 -31.27 7.87
N VAL A 33 8.36 -32.51 7.51
CA VAL A 33 9.48 -33.25 8.08
C VAL A 33 10.65 -33.21 7.10
N ILE A 34 11.75 -32.56 7.50
CA ILE A 34 13.00 -32.53 6.73
C ILE A 34 13.90 -33.66 7.22
N ALA A 35 14.15 -34.65 6.37
CA ALA A 35 15.02 -35.77 6.72
C ALA A 35 16.51 -35.44 6.51
N LYS A 36 17.38 -36.15 7.25
CA LYS A 36 18.83 -36.04 7.08
C LYS A 36 19.22 -36.42 5.64
N GLY A 37 20.05 -35.58 5.02
CA GLY A 37 20.53 -35.77 3.65
C GLY A 37 19.67 -35.08 2.58
N TRP A 38 18.54 -34.47 2.95
CA TRP A 38 17.77 -33.65 2.02
C TRP A 38 18.49 -32.34 1.72
N ILE A 39 18.41 -31.93 0.45
CA ILE A 39 18.99 -30.69 -0.03
C ILE A 39 17.93 -29.59 0.13
N LEU A 40 18.20 -28.61 0.99
CA LEU A 40 17.30 -27.48 1.26
C LEU A 40 17.52 -26.28 0.33
N GLY A 41 18.70 -26.18 -0.28
CA GLY A 41 19.05 -25.07 -1.13
C GLY A 41 20.49 -25.15 -1.63
N LYS A 42 20.89 -24.14 -2.39
CA LYS A 42 22.26 -23.95 -2.86
C LYS A 42 22.88 -22.81 -2.06
N VAL A 43 24.14 -22.98 -1.66
CA VAL A 43 24.90 -21.96 -0.96
C VAL A 43 25.78 -21.23 -1.95
N HIS A 44 25.86 -19.91 -1.80
CA HIS A 44 26.73 -19.04 -2.59
C HIS A 44 27.80 -18.42 -1.70
N ASN A 45 28.99 -18.16 -2.26
CA ASN A 45 30.00 -17.38 -1.55
C ASN A 45 29.58 -15.90 -1.57
N PRO A 46 29.25 -15.29 -0.41
CA PRO A 46 28.73 -13.94 -0.37
C PRO A 46 29.70 -12.90 -0.96
N ARG A 47 31.01 -13.16 -0.93
CA ARG A 47 32.03 -12.26 -1.51
C ARG A 47 31.93 -12.13 -3.02
N ASN A 48 31.39 -13.14 -3.70
CA ASN A 48 31.31 -13.17 -5.16
C ASN A 48 29.86 -13.14 -5.66
N TRP A 49 28.89 -13.11 -4.74
CA TRP A 49 27.46 -13.21 -5.06
C TRP A 49 26.69 -11.94 -4.68
N LEU A 50 27.05 -11.30 -3.57
CA LEU A 50 26.44 -10.04 -3.17
C LEU A 50 27.11 -8.87 -3.89
N ASP A 51 26.33 -7.84 -4.18
CA ASP A 51 26.81 -6.63 -4.83
C ASP A 51 27.96 -6.00 -4.02
N GLN A 52 29.03 -5.67 -4.72
CA GLN A 52 30.20 -5.00 -4.15
C GLN A 52 30.00 -3.48 -4.18
N GLY A 53 30.60 -2.76 -3.22
CA GLY A 53 30.47 -1.31 -3.12
C GLY A 53 30.85 -0.56 -4.42
N ASP A 54 31.88 -1.02 -5.10
CA ASP A 54 32.37 -0.43 -6.36
C ASP A 54 31.36 -0.57 -7.52
N GLU A 55 30.63 -1.69 -7.54
CA GLU A 55 29.56 -1.94 -8.52
C GLU A 55 28.33 -1.07 -8.22
N MET A 56 28.02 -0.87 -6.93
CA MET A 56 26.97 0.03 -6.50
C MET A 56 27.26 1.48 -6.85
N GLU A 57 28.52 1.93 -6.78
CA GLU A 57 28.90 3.27 -7.23
C GLU A 57 28.76 3.45 -8.75
N ARG A 58 29.13 2.43 -9.52
CA ARG A 58 28.92 2.43 -10.98
C ARG A 58 27.44 2.49 -11.33
N MET A 59 26.63 1.62 -10.71
CA MET A 59 25.17 1.61 -10.87
C MET A 59 24.54 2.93 -10.43
N ARG A 60 25.01 3.56 -9.34
CA ARG A 60 24.52 4.88 -8.93
C ARG A 60 24.80 5.94 -9.98
N LYS A 61 26.02 6.01 -10.53
CA LYS A 61 26.37 6.97 -11.59
C LYS A 61 25.53 6.75 -12.85
N GLU A 62 25.33 5.51 -13.27
CA GLU A 62 24.49 5.15 -14.42
C GLU A 62 23.02 5.50 -14.17
N ASN A 63 22.51 5.20 -12.97
CA ASN A 63 21.15 5.55 -12.57
C ASN A 63 20.95 7.07 -12.49
N ASP A 64 21.94 7.84 -12.03
CA ASP A 64 21.88 9.29 -11.97
C ASP A 64 21.80 9.89 -13.38
N VAL A 65 22.57 9.37 -14.35
CA VAL A 65 22.48 9.77 -15.77
C VAL A 65 21.11 9.42 -16.34
N HIS A 66 20.61 8.23 -16.04
CA HIS A 66 19.29 7.79 -16.50
C HIS A 66 18.16 8.64 -15.91
N MET A 67 18.24 8.96 -14.60
CA MET A 67 17.32 9.86 -13.93
C MET A 67 17.36 11.25 -14.54
N HIS A 68 18.55 11.76 -14.85
CA HIS A 68 18.69 13.05 -15.52
C HIS A 68 17.99 13.06 -16.88
N LEU A 69 18.15 12.01 -17.68
CA LEU A 69 17.45 11.85 -18.96
C LEU A 69 15.93 11.80 -18.79
N ILE A 70 15.42 11.04 -17.81
CA ILE A 70 13.98 11.00 -17.53
C ILE A 70 13.48 12.40 -17.14
N SER A 71 14.22 13.11 -16.28
CA SER A 71 13.83 14.44 -15.81
C SER A 71 13.74 15.46 -16.95
N THR A 72 14.65 15.40 -17.92
CA THR A 72 14.63 16.30 -19.09
C THR A 72 13.46 15.98 -20.02
N TYR A 73 13.14 14.70 -20.25
CA TYR A 73 11.96 14.32 -21.02
C TYR A 73 10.65 14.77 -20.37
N VAL A 74 10.55 14.69 -19.04
CA VAL A 74 9.37 15.16 -18.30
C VAL A 74 9.25 16.69 -18.41
N GLN A 75 10.33 17.44 -18.21
CA GLN A 75 10.33 18.90 -18.36
C GLN A 75 9.99 19.36 -19.79
N GLN A 76 10.49 18.64 -20.80
CA GLN A 76 10.17 18.91 -22.20
C GLN A 76 8.68 18.69 -22.50
N LYS A 77 8.07 17.61 -21.96
CA LYS A 77 6.63 17.39 -22.08
C LYS A 77 5.81 18.43 -21.32
N GLU A 78 6.23 18.85 -20.13
CA GLU A 78 5.54 19.88 -19.35
C GLU A 78 5.48 21.24 -20.07
N SER A 79 6.56 21.60 -20.77
CA SER A 79 6.62 22.85 -21.55
C SER A 79 5.72 22.80 -22.79
N THR A 80 5.59 21.65 -23.46
CA THR A 80 4.60 21.45 -24.53
C THR A 80 3.15 21.51 -24.01
N VAL A 81 2.86 20.88 -22.87
CA VAL A 81 1.52 20.89 -22.25
C VAL A 81 1.14 22.31 -21.82
N LYS A 82 2.05 23.08 -21.22
CA LYS A 82 1.80 24.49 -20.87
C LYS A 82 1.46 25.36 -22.09
N GLY A 83 2.11 25.13 -23.24
CA GLY A 83 1.78 25.81 -24.50
C GLY A 83 0.37 25.49 -25.01
N ILE A 84 -0.05 24.22 -24.92
CA ILE A 84 -1.41 23.78 -25.29
C ILE A 84 -2.46 24.35 -24.33
N THR A 85 -2.15 24.41 -23.03
CA THR A 85 -3.10 24.91 -22.01
C THR A 85 -3.36 26.41 -22.17
N GLN A 86 -2.35 27.19 -22.54
CA GLN A 86 -2.51 28.62 -22.85
C GLN A 86 -3.39 28.87 -24.08
N ALA A 87 -3.25 28.04 -25.13
CA ALA A 87 -4.10 28.12 -26.32
C ALA A 87 -5.57 27.73 -26.04
N ILE A 88 -5.80 26.75 -25.15
CA ILE A 88 -7.15 26.35 -24.72
C ILE A 88 -7.78 27.44 -23.83
N GLN A 89 -7.03 28.07 -22.92
CA GLN A 89 -7.54 29.16 -22.08
C GLN A 89 -8.00 30.39 -22.87
N SER A 90 -7.38 30.69 -24.03
CA SER A 90 -7.87 31.75 -24.93
C SER A 90 -9.20 31.41 -25.61
N HIS A 91 -9.52 30.13 -25.79
CA HIS A 91 -10.80 29.68 -26.37
C HIS A 91 -11.95 29.60 -25.35
N ILE A 92 -11.65 29.42 -24.05
CA ILE A 92 -12.67 29.25 -22.99
C ILE A 92 -13.34 30.57 -22.58
N LYS A 93 -12.78 31.75 -22.89
CA LYS A 93 -13.39 33.06 -22.56
C LYS A 93 -14.72 33.36 -23.28
N GLY A 94 -15.17 32.52 -24.22
CA GLY A 94 -16.41 32.69 -24.96
C GLY A 94 -17.58 31.78 -24.59
N ALA A 95 -17.39 30.77 -23.73
CA ALA A 95 -18.42 29.76 -23.47
C ALA A 95 -19.23 30.05 -22.20
N THR A 96 -20.10 31.05 -22.26
CA THR A 96 -21.36 31.04 -21.51
C THR A 96 -22.34 30.17 -22.28
N GLU A 97 -22.24 28.86 -22.16
CA GLU A 97 -23.24 27.95 -22.73
C GLU A 97 -23.89 27.12 -21.63
N SER A 98 -25.20 26.99 -21.77
CA SER A 98 -26.13 26.25 -20.93
C SER A 98 -25.73 24.78 -20.77
N ASP A 99 -26.20 24.17 -19.67
CA ASP A 99 -26.11 22.73 -19.38
C ASP A 99 -26.16 21.87 -20.65
N ASP A 100 -25.14 21.01 -20.80
CA ASP A 100 -25.05 20.03 -21.88
C ASP A 100 -26.31 19.14 -21.85
N PRO A 101 -27.20 19.22 -22.88
CA PRO A 101 -28.45 18.46 -22.91
C PRO A 101 -28.22 16.94 -23.01
N ALA A 102 -26.97 16.49 -23.19
CA ALA A 102 -26.58 15.09 -23.16
C ALA A 102 -26.13 14.60 -21.76
N SER A 103 -26.12 15.45 -20.73
CA SER A 103 -25.80 15.04 -19.36
C SER A 103 -26.90 14.14 -18.79
N GLN A 104 -26.73 12.83 -18.93
CA GLN A 104 -27.53 11.84 -18.23
C GLN A 104 -27.23 11.89 -16.73
N PRO A 105 -28.22 11.61 -15.86
CA PRO A 105 -27.97 11.44 -14.43
C PRO A 105 -26.91 10.34 -14.22
N PRO A 106 -25.97 10.52 -13.26
CA PRO A 106 -24.97 9.51 -12.96
C PRO A 106 -25.61 8.16 -12.67
N VAL A 107 -25.11 7.09 -13.30
CA VAL A 107 -25.56 5.73 -13.03
C VAL A 107 -25.19 5.36 -11.59
N GLU A 108 -26.21 5.05 -10.79
CA GLU A 108 -26.08 4.63 -9.40
C GLU A 108 -25.47 3.22 -9.34
N GLY A 109 -24.48 2.99 -8.45
CA GLY A 109 -23.92 1.66 -8.20
C GLY A 109 -22.77 1.18 -9.10
N GLY A 110 -21.86 2.06 -9.52
CA GLY A 110 -20.57 1.65 -10.08
C GLY A 110 -19.57 1.24 -8.99
N PRO A 111 -18.46 0.55 -9.31
CA PRO A 111 -17.42 0.18 -8.33
C PRO A 111 -16.75 1.38 -7.62
N LYS A 112 -17.09 2.62 -8.00
CA LYS A 112 -16.68 3.88 -7.35
C LYS A 112 -17.77 4.55 -6.50
N THR A 113 -19.03 4.15 -6.62
CA THR A 113 -20.18 4.65 -5.85
C THR A 113 -20.70 3.60 -4.86
N ALA A 114 -19.87 2.60 -4.53
CA ALA A 114 -20.18 1.71 -3.43
C ALA A 114 -20.35 2.56 -2.16
N GLU A 115 -21.58 2.63 -1.67
CA GLU A 115 -21.89 3.14 -0.33
C GLU A 115 -20.94 2.47 0.65
N VAL A 116 -20.29 3.29 1.47
CA VAL A 116 -19.54 2.78 2.62
C VAL A 116 -20.56 2.01 3.47
N PRO A 117 -20.31 0.75 3.82
CA PRO A 117 -21.25 0.01 4.65
C PRO A 117 -21.52 0.80 5.94
N ASP A 118 -22.76 1.25 6.10
CA ASP A 118 -23.25 1.80 7.35
C ASP A 118 -23.41 0.61 8.30
N ASP A 119 -22.41 0.43 9.17
CA ASP A 119 -22.68 0.28 10.59
C ASP A 119 -21.36 0.12 11.36
N PRO A 120 -20.97 1.09 12.20
CA PRO A 120 -19.89 0.88 13.14
C PRO A 120 -20.26 -0.24 14.10
N ILE A 121 -19.41 -1.26 14.18
CA ILE A 121 -19.54 -2.29 15.21
C ILE A 121 -19.31 -1.59 16.55
N MET A 122 -20.36 -1.55 17.37
CA MET A 122 -20.25 -1.04 18.72
C MET A 122 -19.32 -1.95 19.54
N ALA A 123 -18.44 -1.39 20.37
CA ALA A 123 -17.53 -2.21 21.18
C ALA A 123 -18.28 -3.21 22.08
N ALA A 124 -19.48 -2.85 22.54
CA ALA A 124 -20.36 -3.72 23.31
C ALA A 124 -20.79 -5.01 22.58
N LYS A 125 -20.78 -5.03 21.24
CA LYS A 125 -21.18 -6.17 20.39
C LYS A 125 -19.98 -6.84 19.70
N LEU A 126 -18.75 -6.50 20.10
CA LEU A 126 -17.52 -6.99 19.46
C LEU A 126 -17.46 -8.52 19.45
N LEU A 127 -17.70 -9.16 20.59
CA LEU A 127 -17.62 -10.62 20.72
C LEU A 127 -18.71 -11.35 19.94
N ASP A 128 -19.89 -10.75 19.77
CA ASP A 128 -21.01 -11.35 19.03
C ASP A 128 -20.76 -11.35 17.52
N LYS A 129 -19.95 -10.40 17.04
CA LYS A 129 -19.58 -10.27 15.63
C LYS A 129 -18.30 -11.05 15.27
N LEU A 130 -17.59 -11.58 16.26
CA LEU A 130 -16.36 -12.35 16.05
C LEU A 130 -16.67 -13.83 15.82
N ASP A 131 -16.29 -14.31 14.65
CA ASP A 131 -16.31 -15.73 14.35
C ASP A 131 -15.06 -16.42 14.95
N LEU A 132 -15.26 -17.11 16.08
CA LEU A 132 -14.21 -17.87 16.75
C LEU A 132 -14.35 -19.36 16.40
N SER A 133 -13.26 -19.96 15.93
CA SER A 133 -13.22 -21.38 15.53
C SER A 133 -13.80 -22.31 16.59
N SER A 134 -14.68 -23.21 16.16
CA SER A 134 -15.27 -24.27 17.00
C SER A 134 -14.27 -25.33 17.47
N SER A 135 -13.05 -25.33 16.92
CA SER A 135 -11.97 -26.24 17.33
C SER A 135 -11.27 -25.82 18.62
N LEU A 136 -11.51 -24.60 19.11
CA LEU A 136 -10.92 -24.09 20.34
C LEU A 136 -11.59 -24.71 21.57
N THR A 137 -10.77 -25.13 22.53
CA THR A 137 -11.28 -25.49 23.87
C THR A 137 -11.86 -24.25 24.57
N ASP A 138 -12.78 -24.45 25.53
CA ASP A 138 -13.40 -23.35 26.27
C ASP A 138 -12.36 -22.43 26.94
N ASN A 139 -11.28 -23.01 27.47
CA ASN A 139 -10.17 -22.26 28.04
C ASN A 139 -9.43 -21.42 26.99
N GLN A 140 -9.14 -21.97 25.81
CA GLN A 140 -8.48 -21.21 24.74
C GLN A 140 -9.37 -20.09 24.22
N ARG A 141 -10.68 -20.36 24.09
CA ARG A 141 -11.67 -19.36 23.68
C ARG A 141 -11.76 -18.21 24.67
N CYS A 142 -11.77 -18.51 25.96
CA CYS A 142 -11.78 -17.51 27.03
C CYS A 142 -10.51 -16.63 27.00
N LEU A 143 -9.33 -17.25 26.87
CA LEU A 143 -8.07 -16.52 26.76
C LEU A 143 -8.04 -15.60 25.53
N LEU A 144 -8.54 -16.08 24.39
CA LEU A 144 -8.60 -15.30 23.16
C LEU A 144 -9.57 -14.12 23.27
N GLN A 145 -10.78 -14.34 23.81
CA GLN A 145 -11.74 -13.25 24.06
C GLN A 145 -11.17 -12.19 24.99
N LYS A 146 -10.44 -12.61 26.04
CA LYS A 146 -9.76 -11.68 26.95
C LYS A 146 -8.75 -10.79 26.23
N VAL A 147 -7.88 -11.38 25.41
CA VAL A 147 -6.88 -10.62 24.63
C VAL A 147 -7.57 -9.64 23.68
N ILE A 148 -8.67 -10.04 23.04
CA ILE A 148 -9.43 -9.18 22.12
C ILE A 148 -10.03 -7.99 22.87
N LEU A 149 -10.65 -8.20 24.03
CA LEU A 149 -11.22 -7.13 24.84
C LEU A 149 -10.16 -6.16 25.38
N GLU A 150 -9.02 -6.69 25.84
CA GLU A 150 -7.89 -5.86 26.30
C GLU A 150 -7.34 -4.95 25.18
N ASN A 151 -7.43 -5.41 23.93
CA ASN A 151 -6.95 -4.69 22.75
C ASN A 151 -8.08 -4.05 21.92
N GLN A 152 -9.25 -3.81 22.51
CA GLN A 152 -10.41 -3.28 21.78
C GLN A 152 -10.12 -1.96 21.02
N HIS A 153 -9.22 -1.12 21.55
CA HIS A 153 -8.82 0.15 20.95
C HIS A 153 -7.97 0.01 19.68
N ALA A 154 -7.44 -1.18 19.40
CA ALA A 154 -6.74 -1.46 18.14
C ALA A 154 -7.70 -1.66 16.97
N PHE A 155 -8.99 -1.86 17.25
CA PHE A 155 -10.04 -2.00 16.25
C PHE A 155 -10.77 -0.65 16.06
N GLY A 156 -11.19 -0.35 14.83
CA GLY A 156 -11.98 0.84 14.50
C GLY A 156 -13.44 0.75 14.96
N LEU A 157 -13.66 0.51 16.26
CA LEU A 157 -14.98 0.40 16.88
C LEU A 157 -15.52 1.80 17.22
N ASP A 158 -16.84 1.92 17.35
CA ASP A 158 -17.50 3.16 17.79
C ASP A 158 -17.09 4.43 17.00
N ASN A 159 -16.87 4.31 15.69
CA ASN A 159 -16.39 5.40 14.82
C ASN A 159 -15.05 6.02 15.24
N CYS A 160 -14.25 5.33 16.04
CA CYS A 160 -12.92 5.81 16.42
C CYS A 160 -11.95 5.66 15.25
N LEU A 161 -11.59 6.79 14.63
CA LEU A 161 -10.42 6.89 13.76
C LEU A 161 -9.18 6.97 14.66
N GLY A 162 -8.20 6.07 14.47
CA GLY A 162 -7.01 6.00 15.31
C GLY A 162 -6.33 7.37 15.49
N ASN A 163 -5.88 7.66 16.69
CA ASN A 163 -5.21 8.91 17.03
C ASN A 163 -3.71 8.67 17.26
N ASN A 164 -2.88 9.59 16.75
CA ASN A 164 -1.44 9.60 17.00
C ASN A 164 -1.05 11.02 17.45
N ASP A 165 -0.33 11.12 18.56
CA ASP A 165 0.07 12.39 19.16
C ASP A 165 1.27 13.05 18.47
N ALA A 166 1.82 12.40 17.44
CA ALA A 166 2.91 12.96 16.65
C ALA A 166 2.47 14.24 15.93
N ARG A 167 3.17 15.32 16.22
CA ARG A 167 3.07 16.56 15.47
C ARG A 167 4.02 16.48 14.28
N VAL A 168 3.46 16.52 13.07
CA VAL A 168 4.25 16.50 11.83
C VAL A 168 4.48 17.92 11.35
N GLU A 169 5.75 18.30 11.18
CA GLU A 169 6.14 19.54 10.53
C GLU A 169 6.50 19.27 9.07
N VAL A 170 5.76 19.86 8.13
CA VAL A 170 6.01 19.71 6.69
C VAL A 170 7.02 20.77 6.25
N ARG A 171 8.26 20.35 6.01
CA ARG A 171 9.33 21.25 5.53
C ARG A 171 9.13 21.60 4.06
N LEU A 172 9.02 22.89 3.77
CA LEU A 172 8.93 23.42 2.41
C LEU A 172 10.33 23.67 1.83
N LYS A 173 10.41 23.79 0.50
CA LYS A 173 11.61 24.32 -0.18
C LYS A 173 11.76 25.80 0.17
N THR A 174 13.01 26.29 0.21
CA THR A 174 13.35 27.66 0.67
C THR A 174 12.66 28.78 -0.11
N ASP A 175 12.28 28.52 -1.36
CA ASP A 175 11.65 29.45 -2.30
C ASP A 175 10.15 29.14 -2.55
N ALA A 176 9.57 28.19 -1.81
CA ALA A 176 8.18 27.80 -1.99
C ALA A 176 7.23 28.96 -1.66
N GLN A 177 6.30 29.24 -2.59
CA GLN A 177 5.23 30.21 -2.41
C GLN A 177 3.88 29.49 -2.24
N PRO A 178 2.95 30.01 -1.42
CA PRO A 178 1.60 29.47 -1.33
C PRO A 178 0.91 29.47 -2.70
N VAL A 179 0.25 28.36 -3.02
CA VAL A 179 -0.57 28.25 -4.24
C VAL A 179 -2.04 28.32 -3.87
N SER A 180 -2.80 29.16 -4.58
CA SER A 180 -4.24 29.26 -4.45
C SER A 180 -4.87 29.00 -5.81
N LEU A 181 -5.39 27.79 -6.00
CA LEU A 181 -6.10 27.39 -7.22
C LEU A 181 -7.61 27.37 -6.93
N PRO A 182 -8.46 27.82 -7.87
CA PRO A 182 -9.90 27.66 -7.72
C PRO A 182 -10.25 26.16 -7.67
N PRO A 183 -11.24 25.75 -6.87
CA PRO A 183 -11.71 24.37 -6.89
C PRO A 183 -12.21 24.01 -8.29
N PHE A 184 -11.97 22.77 -8.70
CA PHE A 184 -12.52 22.27 -9.95
C PHE A 184 -14.06 22.30 -9.91
N PRO A 185 -14.74 22.56 -11.04
CA PRO A 185 -16.19 22.49 -11.10
C PRO A 185 -16.64 21.05 -10.79
N ALA A 186 -17.38 20.89 -9.70
CA ALA A 186 -18.01 19.63 -9.34
C ALA A 186 -19.47 19.62 -9.80
N SER A 187 -19.92 18.47 -10.32
CA SER A 187 -21.33 18.27 -10.67
C SER A 187 -22.21 18.40 -9.42
N PRO A 188 -23.50 18.76 -9.56
CA PRO A 188 -24.44 18.78 -8.43
C PRO A 188 -24.47 17.47 -7.64
N ALA A 189 -24.39 16.32 -8.32
CA ALA A 189 -24.34 15.01 -7.68
C ALA A 189 -23.06 14.80 -6.86
N ASN A 190 -21.88 15.16 -7.38
CA ASN A 190 -20.63 15.03 -6.63
C ASN A 190 -20.60 15.96 -5.41
N ARG A 191 -21.22 17.13 -5.50
CA ARG A 191 -21.36 18.06 -4.36
C ARG A 191 -22.29 17.57 -3.27
N ALA A 192 -23.21 16.65 -3.57
CA ALA A 192 -24.12 16.09 -2.57
C ALA A 192 -23.48 14.94 -1.76
N VAL A 193 -22.37 14.38 -2.26
CA VAL A 193 -21.66 13.24 -1.67
C VAL A 193 -20.34 13.66 -1.00
N MET A 194 -19.73 14.78 -1.42
CA MET A 194 -18.57 15.41 -0.77
C MET A 194 -18.96 16.16 0.51
#